data_AF-A0A7C4DZ20-F1
#
_entry.id   AF-A0A7C4DZ20-F1
#
_cell.length_a   1.000
_cell.length_b   1.000
_cell.length_c   1.000
_cell.angle_alpha   90.00
_cell.angle_beta   90.00
_cell.angle_gamma   90.00
#
_symmetry.space_group_name_H-M   'P 1'
#
loop_
_entity.id
_entity.type
_entity.pdbx_description
1 polymer ?
#
loop_
_entity_poly.entity_id
_entity_poly.type
_entity_poly.pdbx_seq_one_letter_code
_entity_poly.pdbx_strand_id
1 'polypeptide(L)'
;MGCSESLSLSEVERLIKVLRLGFVKILGESNLNILEIFLRRFFKRDIYHVFLEEPKRFYEELIKIYGDGADFLLRALFTVLVREDLLKPLDIDEIMRLMKMDDKDFIKNF
;
A
#
# COMPACT_ATOMS: atom_id res chain seq x y z
N MET A 1 11.62 20.62 17.23
CA MET A 1 10.70 19.61 17.79
C MET A 1 9.53 19.50 16.83
N GLY A 2 9.61 18.59 15.85
CA GLY A 2 8.46 18.23 15.03
C GLY A 2 7.98 16.88 15.55
N CYS A 3 6.87 16.84 16.27
CA CYS A 3 6.19 15.57 16.53
C CYS A 3 5.88 14.95 15.17
N SER A 4 6.46 13.79 14.91
CA SER A 4 5.93 12.92 13.87
C SER A 4 4.56 12.49 14.39
N GLU A 5 3.48 13.11 13.90
CA GLU A 5 2.12 12.66 14.22
C GLU A 5 2.00 11.22 13.75
N SER A 6 2.07 10.29 14.70
CA SER A 6 1.75 8.90 14.47
C SER A 6 0.25 8.79 14.25
N LEU A 7 -0.17 8.14 13.15
CA LEU A 7 -1.57 7.79 12.91
C LEU A 7 -2.15 7.09 14.15
N SER A 8 -3.36 7.48 14.56
CA SER A 8 -4.11 6.79 15.60
C SER A 8 -4.51 5.38 15.13
N LEU A 9 -4.80 4.48 16.07
CA LEU A 9 -5.20 3.10 15.74
C LEU A 9 -6.43 3.05 14.84
N SER A 10 -7.40 3.94 15.04
CA SER A 10 -8.63 3.99 14.22
C SER A 10 -8.39 4.50 12.80
N GLU A 11 -7.39 5.36 12.61
CA GLU A 11 -6.95 5.81 11.28
C GLU A 11 -6.25 4.66 10.54
N VAL A 12 -5.35 3.94 11.22
CA VAL A 12 -4.67 2.78 10.64
C VAL A 12 -5.67 1.69 10.22
N GLU A 13 -6.64 1.35 11.08
CA GLU A 13 -7.69 0.37 10.74
C GLU A 13 -8.52 0.79 9.53
N ARG A 14 -8.85 2.09 9.44
CA ARG A 14 -9.57 2.65 8.29
C ARG A 14 -8.74 2.51 7.02
N LEU A 15 -7.46 2.88 7.06
CA LEU A 15 -6.55 2.78 5.93
C LEU A 15 -6.38 1.34 5.46
N ILE A 16 -6.23 0.39 6.38
CA ILE A 16 -6.15 -1.05 6.05
C ILE A 16 -7.41 -1.51 5.33
N LYS A 17 -8.59 -1.16 5.85
CA LYS A 17 -9.86 -1.52 5.22
C LYS A 17 -9.96 -0.98 3.80
N VAL A 18 -9.50 0.25 3.60
CA VAL A 18 -9.52 0.95 2.32
C VAL A 18 -8.51 0.37 1.33
N LEU A 19 -7.28 0.10 1.77
CA LEU A 19 -6.25 -0.57 0.99
C LEU A 19 -6.76 -1.92 0.49
N ARG A 20 -7.33 -2.72 1.41
CA ARG A 20 -7.95 -3.99 1.05
C ARG A 20 -9.04 -3.81 0.00
N LEU A 21 -9.97 -2.87 0.19
CA LEU A 21 -11.03 -2.60 -0.79
C LEU A 21 -10.46 -2.18 -2.15
N GLY A 22 -9.39 -1.39 -2.18
CA GLY A 22 -8.69 -1.01 -3.40
C GLY A 22 -8.14 -2.23 -4.14
N PHE A 23 -7.45 -3.12 -3.43
CA PHE A 23 -6.98 -4.37 -4.01
C PHE A 23 -8.13 -5.28 -4.47
N VAL A 24 -9.23 -5.37 -3.73
CA VAL A 24 -10.42 -6.15 -4.16
C VAL A 24 -10.98 -5.60 -5.46
N LYS A 25 -11.06 -4.27 -5.61
CA LYS A 25 -11.53 -3.62 -6.84
C LYS A 25 -10.65 -3.95 -8.06
N ILE A 26 -9.35 -4.20 -7.86
CA ILE A 26 -8.41 -4.46 -8.95
C ILE A 26 -8.28 -5.95 -9.26
N LEU A 27 -8.09 -6.78 -8.23
CA LEU A 27 -7.76 -8.20 -8.37
C LEU A 27 -9.00 -9.09 -8.26
N GLY A 28 -10.07 -8.60 -7.66
CA GLY A 28 -11.16 -9.43 -7.15
C GLY A 28 -10.78 -10.13 -5.84
N GLU A 29 -11.81 -10.52 -5.08
CA GLU A 29 -11.66 -11.11 -3.74
C GLU A 29 -10.78 -12.38 -3.74
N SER A 30 -11.01 -13.30 -4.68
CA SER A 30 -10.29 -14.58 -4.73
C SER A 30 -8.79 -14.41 -5.00
N ASN A 31 -8.41 -13.53 -5.93
CA ASN A 31 -7.00 -13.30 -6.26
C ASN A 31 -6.29 -12.51 -5.15
N LEU A 32 -6.99 -11.57 -4.52
CA LEU A 32 -6.46 -10.87 -3.35
C LEU A 32 -6.17 -11.83 -2.21
N ASN A 33 -7.07 -12.77 -1.92
CA ASN A 33 -6.85 -13.76 -0.86
C ASN A 33 -5.61 -14.62 -1.13
N ILE A 34 -5.35 -15.00 -2.39
CA ILE A 34 -4.14 -15.75 -2.76
C ILE A 34 -2.89 -14.89 -2.52
N LEU A 35 -2.93 -13.62 -2.94
CA LEU A 35 -1.82 -12.68 -2.75
C LEU A 35 -1.56 -12.44 -1.25
N GLU A 36 -2.61 -12.22 -0.45
CA GLU A 36 -2.54 -12.07 1.00
C GLU A 36 -1.88 -13.29 1.64
N ILE A 37 -2.29 -14.51 1.28
CA ILE A 37 -1.71 -15.74 1.81
C ILE A 37 -0.23 -15.84 1.44
N PHE A 38 0.13 -15.54 0.19
CA PHE A 38 1.51 -15.59 -0.27
C PHE A 38 2.39 -14.60 0.48
N LEU A 39 2.00 -13.34 0.53
CA LEU A 39 2.77 -12.28 1.19
C LEU A 39 2.80 -12.48 2.73
N ARG A 40 1.71 -12.97 3.35
CA ARG A 40 1.72 -13.31 4.78
C ARG A 40 2.70 -14.42 5.12
N ARG A 41 2.89 -15.42 4.25
CA ARG A 41 3.90 -16.46 4.45
C ARG A 41 5.32 -15.89 4.42
N PHE A 42 5.56 -14.90 3.57
CA PHE A 42 6.85 -14.23 3.48
C PHE A 42 7.11 -13.30 4.68
N PHE A 43 6.18 -12.39 4.96
CA PHE A 43 6.37 -11.36 6.00
C PHE A 43 6.10 -11.85 7.42
N LYS A 44 5.33 -12.94 7.60
CA LYS A 44 4.85 -13.44 8.89
C LYS A 44 4.08 -12.39 9.71
N ARG A 45 3.51 -11.38 9.04
CA ARG A 45 2.76 -10.26 9.58
C ARG A 45 1.59 -9.93 8.66
N ASP A 46 0.67 -9.09 9.11
CA ASP A 46 -0.38 -8.56 8.25
C ASP A 46 0.21 -7.68 7.13
N ILE A 47 -0.23 -7.92 5.90
CA ILE A 47 0.40 -7.34 4.71
C ILE A 47 0.10 -5.85 4.54
N TYR A 48 -1.00 -5.36 5.11
CA TYR A 48 -1.39 -3.96 5.04
C TYR A 48 -0.61 -3.13 6.05
N HIS A 49 -0.31 -3.71 7.22
CA HIS A 49 0.66 -3.14 8.14
C HIS A 49 2.05 -3.05 7.49
N VAL A 50 2.50 -4.10 6.81
CA VAL A 50 3.78 -4.08 6.09
C VAL A 50 3.78 -3.03 4.97
N PHE A 51 2.67 -2.89 4.24
CA PHE A 51 2.54 -1.86 3.21
C PHE A 51 2.74 -0.44 3.78
N LEU A 52 2.20 -0.16 4.96
CA LEU A 52 2.32 1.15 5.60
C LEU A 52 3.69 1.34 6.26
N GLU A 53 4.19 0.34 7.00
CA GLU A 53 5.40 0.44 7.82
C GLU A 53 6.70 0.22 7.03
N GLU A 54 6.68 -0.67 6.03
CA GLU A 54 7.84 -1.10 5.24
C GLU A 54 7.52 -1.04 3.72
N PRO A 55 7.12 0.14 3.19
CA PRO A 55 6.58 0.29 1.83
C PRO A 55 7.53 -0.20 0.74
N LYS A 56 8.83 0.09 0.88
CA LYS A 56 9.83 -0.39 -0.08
C LYS A 56 9.94 -1.91 -0.08
N ARG A 57 9.94 -2.52 1.10
CA ARG A 57 10.03 -3.98 1.23
C ARG A 57 8.79 -4.67 0.67
N PHE A 58 7.61 -4.09 0.89
CA PHE A 58 6.38 -4.55 0.23
C PHE A 58 6.50 -4.51 -1.29
N TYR A 59 6.97 -3.37 -1.83
CA TYR A 59 7.18 -3.20 -3.27
C TYR A 59 8.16 -4.24 -3.83
N GLU A 60 9.30 -4.46 -3.18
CA GLU A 60 10.31 -5.43 -3.62
C GLU A 60 9.76 -6.86 -3.69
N GLU A 61 8.91 -7.26 -2.74
CA GLU A 61 8.25 -8.57 -2.80
C GLU A 61 7.17 -8.64 -3.87
N LEU A 62 6.43 -7.56 -4.09
CA LEU A 62 5.43 -7.50 -5.15
C LEU A 62 6.08 -7.64 -6.54
N ILE A 63 7.24 -7.01 -6.73
CA ILE A 63 8.06 -7.12 -7.94
C ILE A 63 8.51 -8.57 -8.18
N LYS A 64 8.87 -9.32 -7.13
CA LYS A 64 9.24 -10.74 -7.28
C LYS A 64 8.09 -11.62 -7.76
N ILE A 65 6.85 -11.24 -7.46
CA ILE A 65 5.64 -11.98 -7.86
C ILE A 65 5.20 -11.60 -9.28
N TYR A 66 5.13 -10.30 -9.56
CA TYR A 66 4.49 -9.76 -10.76
C TYR A 66 5.46 -9.19 -11.79
N GLY A 67 6.76 -9.13 -11.49
CA GLY A 67 7.74 -8.40 -12.31
C GLY A 67 7.30 -6.95 -12.50
N ASP A 68 7.47 -6.44 -13.72
CA ASP A 68 7.03 -5.09 -14.10
C ASP A 68 5.53 -4.84 -13.88
N GLY A 69 4.72 -5.90 -13.78
CA GLY A 69 3.30 -5.84 -13.45
C GLY A 69 2.99 -5.24 -12.06
N ALA A 70 3.95 -5.29 -11.13
CA ALA A 70 3.80 -4.72 -9.79
C ALA A 70 3.59 -3.19 -9.84
N ASP A 71 4.28 -2.50 -10.75
CA ASP A 71 4.13 -1.07 -10.93
C ASP A 71 2.73 -0.70 -11.40
N PHE A 72 2.19 -1.45 -12.37
CA PHE A 72 0.83 -1.23 -12.85
C PHE A 72 -0.22 -1.48 -11.77
N LEU A 73 -0.05 -2.54 -10.98
CA LEU A 73 -0.94 -2.86 -9.86
C LEU A 73 -0.96 -1.75 -8.80
N LEU A 74 0.22 -1.26 -8.39
CA LEU A 74 0.31 -0.19 -7.39
C LEU A 74 -0.21 1.14 -7.90
N ARG A 75 0.05 1.50 -9.16
CA ARG A 75 -0.53 2.69 -9.79
C ARG A 75 -2.05 2.62 -9.85
N ALA A 76 -2.60 1.45 -10.20
CA ALA A 76 -4.04 1.23 -10.18
C ALA A 76 -4.59 1.38 -8.74
N LEU A 77 -3.90 0.83 -7.74
CA LEU A 77 -4.27 0.97 -6.33
C LEU A 77 -4.30 2.44 -5.91
N PHE A 78 -3.22 3.19 -6.13
CA PHE A 78 -3.15 4.61 -5.78
C PHE A 78 -4.21 5.44 -6.51
N THR A 79 -4.49 5.13 -7.78
CA THR A 79 -5.59 5.76 -8.52
C THR A 79 -6.94 5.53 -7.83
N VAL A 80 -7.20 4.31 -7.38
CA VAL A 80 -8.42 3.98 -6.63
C VAL A 80 -8.45 4.74 -5.31
N LEU A 81 -7.35 4.81 -4.58
CA LEU A 81 -7.28 5.51 -3.30
C LEU A 81 -7.50 7.02 -3.41
N VAL A 82 -6.93 7.66 -4.44
CA VAL A 82 -7.17 9.09 -4.73
C VAL A 82 -8.64 9.35 -5.06
N ARG A 83 -9.26 8.48 -5.88
CA ARG A 83 -10.68 8.63 -6.26
C ARG A 83 -11.64 8.52 -5.09
N GLU A 84 -11.23 7.85 -4.03
CA GLU A 84 -12.05 7.62 -2.85
C GLU A 84 -11.70 8.59 -1.72
N ASP A 85 -10.92 9.65 -2.00
CA ASP A 85 -10.45 10.68 -1.05
C ASP A 85 -9.64 10.13 0.14
N LEU A 86 -8.94 9.01 -0.09
CA LEU A 86 -8.16 8.29 0.94
C LEU A 86 -6.66 8.36 0.73
N LEU A 87 -6.27 9.02 -0.34
CA LEU A 87 -4.94 9.52 -0.57
C LEU A 87 -5.10 10.99 -0.92
N LYS A 88 -4.22 11.85 -0.40
CA LYS A 88 -4.15 13.23 -0.88
C LYS A 88 -4.02 13.21 -2.41
N PRO A 89 -4.68 14.13 -3.14
CA PRO A 89 -4.52 14.25 -4.58
C PRO A 89 -3.07 14.64 -4.89
N LEU A 90 -2.25 13.60 -5.00
CA LEU A 90 -0.83 13.66 -5.31
C LEU A 90 -0.62 13.08 -6.69
N ASP A 91 0.51 13.45 -7.27
CA ASP A 91 1.04 12.74 -8.41
C ASP A 91 1.29 11.28 -8.03
N ILE A 92 0.69 10.35 -8.77
CA ILE A 92 0.88 8.91 -8.59
C ILE A 92 2.37 8.55 -8.75
N ASP A 93 3.09 9.27 -9.63
CA ASP A 93 4.53 9.06 -9.80
C ASP A 93 5.30 9.41 -8.53
N GLU A 94 4.87 10.43 -7.81
CA GLU A 94 5.52 10.86 -6.58
C GLU A 94 5.32 9.85 -5.45
N ILE A 95 4.09 9.35 -5.24
CA ILE A 95 3.88 8.32 -4.21
C ILE A 95 4.59 7.00 -4.55
N MET A 96 4.64 6.63 -5.83
CA MET A 96 5.44 5.49 -6.28
C MET A 96 6.92 5.71 -5.98
N ARG A 97 7.45 6.92 -6.21
CA ARG A 97 8.83 7.28 -5.88
C ARG A 97 9.10 7.18 -4.39
N LEU A 98 8.23 7.74 -3.54
CA LEU A 98 8.36 7.69 -2.08
C LEU A 98 8.36 6.24 -1.57
N MET A 99 7.47 5.40 -2.09
CA MET A 99 7.42 3.96 -1.78
C MET A 99 8.75 3.26 -2.10
N LYS A 100 9.28 3.48 -3.31
CA LYS A 100 10.52 2.83 -3.78
C LYS A 100 11.78 3.35 -3.07
N MET A 101 11.76 4.58 -2.59
CA MET A 101 12.87 5.20 -1.86
C MET A 101 12.86 4.91 -0.35
N ASP A 102 11.83 4.21 0.16
CA ASP A 102 11.61 4.02 1.60
C ASP A 102 11.53 5.36 2.35
N ASP A 103 10.89 6.34 1.72
CA ASP A 103 10.81 7.68 2.27
C ASP A 103 9.76 7.74 3.39
N LYS A 104 10.11 8.38 4.51
CA LYS A 104 9.24 8.55 5.68
C LYS A 104 7.99 9.37 5.36
N ASP A 105 8.03 10.15 4.30
CA ASP A 105 6.90 10.94 3.85
C ASP A 105 5.83 10.09 3.14
N PHE A 106 6.11 8.82 2.80
CA PHE A 106 5.13 7.92 2.17
C PHE A 106 3.79 7.87 2.92
N ILE A 107 3.83 7.64 4.25
CA ILE A 107 2.64 7.51 5.09
C ILE A 107 1.86 8.83 5.19
N LYS A 108 2.52 9.99 5.09
CA LYS A 108 1.89 11.31 5.27
C LYS A 108 0.89 11.67 4.16
N ASN A 109 0.80 10.82 3.13
CA ASN A 109 -0.07 10.97 1.98
C ASN A 109 -1.39 10.22 2.11
N PHE A 110 -1.50 9.35 3.10
CA PHE A 110 -2.72 8.66 3.53
C PHE A 110 -3.39 9.43 4.67
#